data_AF-A0A3C1FZ53-F1
#
_entry.id   AF-A0A3C1FZ53-F1
#
_cell.length_a   1.000
_cell.length_b   1.000
_cell.length_c   1.000
_cell.angle_alpha   90.00
_cell.angle_beta   90.00
_cell.angle_gamma   90.00
#
_symmetry.space_group_name_H-M   'P 1'
#
loop_
_entity.id
_entity.type
_entity.pdbx_description
1 polymer ?
#
loop_
_entity_poly.entity_id
_entity_poly.type
_entity_poly.pdbx_seq_one_letter_code
_entity_poly.pdbx_strand_id
1 'polypeptide(L)'
;MTHLNGLIDIYHTTPGDLGYQDPKAIGSPYSSCTTEYCHSNGLGVYTPAQWGTKSTGCNFCHNALPTSGAHSKHVATAATAYGDTANHSTSGTYDFGCGNCHPVTIANHRNGMLEVTLNGTHGGPLKSKNSVSDDTSGYSQSKGTSVICSAAYCHSDGKGIFATTPDWYGGSFAGDPCGNCHLNSPSSVPHAKHVVGIHYNNIYTGTTGLATPGTLVTNSHGNPTSSTTINCNICHNNTVTSSANDQNTACVSCHNGTTAPLKGNAAIADKSYHVNGTVDIKFDEVNLVKSKAQIRDSISSVPELGNNWTRLANSYKTGAMPNDTAKATLNTANWSSTDTVSCFSCHAALP
;
A
#
# COMPACT_ATOMS: atom_id res chain seq x y z
N MET A 1 31.11 -23.76 -39.88
CA MET A 1 31.38 -22.47 -40.53
C MET A 1 32.85 -22.17 -40.29
N THR A 2 33.70 -22.38 -41.30
CA THR A 2 35.14 -22.09 -41.24
C THR A 2 35.34 -20.70 -41.85
N HIS A 3 35.94 -19.77 -41.10
CA HIS A 3 36.31 -18.47 -41.65
C HIS A 3 37.44 -18.66 -42.67
N LEU A 4 37.30 -18.06 -43.86
CA LEU A 4 38.16 -18.28 -45.04
C LEU A 4 39.65 -17.96 -44.81
N ASN A 5 39.97 -17.17 -43.79
CA ASN A 5 41.32 -16.75 -43.42
C ASN A 5 41.93 -17.54 -42.24
N GLY A 6 41.22 -18.53 -41.68
CA GLY A 6 41.68 -19.27 -40.50
C GLY A 6 41.68 -18.48 -39.19
N LEU A 7 41.07 -17.29 -39.19
CA LEU A 7 40.96 -16.39 -38.05
C LEU A 7 39.50 -16.28 -37.61
N ILE A 8 39.28 -15.98 -36.34
CA ILE A 8 37.99 -15.57 -35.80
C ILE A 8 37.97 -14.04 -35.86
N ASP A 9 37.21 -13.50 -36.81
CA ASP A 9 37.02 -12.07 -37.00
C ASP A 9 35.78 -11.62 -36.21
N ILE A 10 35.97 -10.78 -35.19
CA ILE A 10 34.87 -10.18 -34.42
C ILE A 10 35.02 -8.66 -34.52
N TYR A 11 34.42 -8.08 -35.55
CA TYR A 11 34.29 -6.63 -35.75
C TYR A 11 33.04 -6.31 -36.58
N HIS A 12 32.52 -5.09 -36.47
CA HIS A 12 31.34 -4.63 -37.20
C HIS A 12 31.73 -3.94 -38.52
N THR A 13 32.71 -3.03 -38.46
CA THR A 13 33.17 -2.15 -39.54
C THR A 13 34.70 -2.06 -39.64
N THR A 14 35.42 -2.05 -38.52
CA THR A 14 36.89 -2.02 -38.48
C THR A 14 37.42 -2.99 -37.41
N PRO A 15 38.53 -3.72 -37.65
CA PRO A 15 39.16 -4.55 -36.62
C PRO A 15 39.29 -3.81 -35.28
N GLY A 16 38.85 -4.44 -34.19
CA GLY A 16 38.86 -3.84 -32.85
C GLY A 16 37.64 -3.00 -32.46
N ASP A 17 36.70 -2.70 -33.36
CA ASP A 17 35.50 -1.91 -33.02
C ASP A 17 34.49 -2.65 -32.13
N LEU A 18 34.52 -3.97 -32.18
CA LEU A 18 33.85 -4.85 -31.24
C LEU A 18 34.85 -5.39 -30.19
N GLY A 19 35.80 -4.54 -29.76
CA GLY A 19 36.75 -4.73 -28.64
C GLY A 19 37.63 -5.96 -28.67
N TYR A 20 37.57 -6.74 -29.73
CA TYR A 20 38.53 -7.73 -30.12
C TYR A 20 39.60 -7.06 -30.99
N GLN A 21 40.62 -6.48 -30.34
CA GLN A 21 41.64 -5.63 -30.96
C GLN A 21 42.33 -6.30 -32.16
N ASP A 22 42.50 -7.62 -32.13
CA ASP A 22 43.14 -8.40 -33.18
C ASP A 22 42.39 -9.72 -33.46
N PRO A 23 42.16 -10.11 -34.74
CA PRO A 23 41.68 -11.44 -35.08
C PRO A 23 42.54 -12.54 -34.47
N LYS A 24 41.95 -13.67 -34.06
CA LYS A 24 42.73 -14.78 -33.47
C LYS A 24 42.59 -16.09 -34.21
N ALA A 25 43.66 -16.88 -34.14
CA ALA A 25 43.69 -18.23 -34.70
C ALA A 25 42.58 -19.10 -34.10
N ILE A 26 41.95 -19.89 -34.97
CA ILE A 26 40.99 -20.92 -34.56
C ILE A 26 41.66 -21.87 -33.54
N GLY A 27 41.03 -22.06 -32.38
CA GLY A 27 41.54 -22.91 -31.28
C GLY A 27 42.41 -22.20 -30.24
N SER A 28 42.63 -20.88 -30.38
CA SER A 28 43.26 -20.08 -29.33
C SER A 28 42.35 -19.90 -28.09
N PRO A 29 42.92 -19.70 -26.88
CA PRO A 29 42.14 -19.39 -25.70
C PRO A 29 41.32 -18.12 -25.87
N TYR A 30 40.10 -18.13 -25.32
CA TYR A 30 39.22 -16.97 -25.24
C TYR A 30 39.89 -15.80 -24.50
N SER A 31 39.71 -14.56 -24.99
CA SER A 31 40.13 -13.32 -24.32
C SER A 31 38.93 -12.44 -23.93
N SER A 32 39.12 -11.40 -23.12
CA SER A 32 38.04 -10.47 -22.75
C SER A 32 37.77 -9.44 -23.84
N CYS A 33 36.51 -9.04 -23.99
CA CYS A 33 36.13 -7.83 -24.69
C CYS A 33 35.94 -6.67 -23.70
N THR A 34 36.43 -5.47 -24.00
CA THR A 34 36.42 -4.32 -23.07
C THR A 34 35.62 -3.11 -23.56
N THR A 35 35.18 -3.07 -24.81
CA THR A 35 34.59 -1.85 -25.40
C THR A 35 33.23 -2.03 -26.06
N GLU A 36 32.67 -3.23 -26.17
CA GLU A 36 31.34 -3.43 -26.76
C GLU A 36 30.20 -3.06 -25.84
N TYR A 37 29.18 -2.47 -26.46
CA TYR A 37 27.91 -2.15 -25.84
C TYR A 37 27.13 -3.38 -25.32
N CYS A 38 27.56 -4.60 -25.63
CA CYS A 38 26.87 -5.82 -25.23
C CYS A 38 26.95 -6.12 -23.72
N HIS A 39 27.94 -5.57 -23.00
CA HIS A 39 28.16 -5.85 -21.57
C HIS A 39 28.17 -4.56 -20.74
N SER A 40 27.17 -3.70 -20.94
CA SER A 40 26.99 -2.47 -20.16
C SER A 40 25.93 -2.63 -19.06
N ASN A 41 26.06 -1.84 -18.00
CA ASN A 41 25.00 -1.65 -17.00
C ASN A 41 23.93 -0.62 -17.41
N GLY A 42 23.95 -0.14 -18.67
CA GLY A 42 23.02 0.89 -19.16
C GLY A 42 23.32 2.33 -18.68
N LEU A 43 24.43 2.52 -17.95
CA LEU A 43 24.95 3.82 -17.50
C LEU A 43 26.26 4.20 -18.21
N GLY A 44 26.62 3.52 -19.30
CA GLY A 44 27.89 3.73 -19.99
C GLY A 44 29.10 3.15 -19.26
N VAL A 45 28.88 2.32 -18.23
CA VAL A 45 29.92 1.50 -17.60
C VAL A 45 29.86 0.11 -18.24
N TYR A 46 31.03 -0.42 -18.61
CA TYR A 46 31.18 -1.72 -19.28
C TYR A 46 31.86 -2.72 -18.33
N THR A 47 31.38 -3.95 -18.36
CA THR A 47 31.94 -5.08 -17.60
C THR A 47 32.63 -6.04 -18.57
N PRO A 48 33.92 -6.34 -18.38
CA PRO A 48 34.59 -7.36 -19.19
C PRO A 48 33.91 -8.72 -19.03
N ALA A 49 33.50 -9.34 -20.13
CA ALA A 49 33.03 -10.72 -20.16
C ALA A 49 34.03 -11.62 -20.90
N GLN A 50 34.15 -12.88 -20.45
CA GLN A 50 34.98 -13.89 -21.11
C GLN A 50 34.12 -14.69 -22.10
N TRP A 51 34.65 -14.97 -23.30
CA TRP A 51 33.95 -15.84 -24.25
C TRP A 51 33.72 -17.24 -23.66
N GLY A 52 32.56 -17.81 -24.00
CA GLY A 52 32.12 -19.11 -23.47
C GLY A 52 31.49 -19.05 -22.07
N THR A 53 31.44 -17.87 -21.43
CA THR A 53 30.66 -17.70 -20.20
C THR A 53 29.19 -17.46 -20.51
N LYS A 54 28.30 -18.06 -19.71
CA LYS A 54 26.85 -17.85 -19.77
C LYS A 54 26.45 -16.91 -18.65
N SER A 55 25.56 -15.96 -18.93
CA SER A 55 24.93 -15.16 -17.87
C SER A 55 24.23 -16.07 -16.86
N THR A 56 24.51 -15.85 -15.58
CA THR A 56 23.91 -16.58 -14.45
C THR A 56 22.83 -15.78 -13.73
N GLY A 57 22.51 -14.57 -14.22
CA GLY A 57 21.47 -13.70 -13.64
C GLY A 57 21.72 -12.22 -13.95
N CYS A 58 20.88 -11.34 -13.39
CA CYS A 58 20.91 -9.89 -13.63
C CYS A 58 22.30 -9.28 -13.33
N ASN A 59 22.93 -9.74 -12.24
CA ASN A 59 24.28 -9.32 -11.78
C ASN A 59 25.40 -9.54 -12.81
N PHE A 60 25.13 -10.28 -13.89
CA PHE A 60 26.06 -10.40 -15.00
C PHE A 60 26.28 -9.06 -15.73
N CYS A 61 25.25 -8.20 -15.82
CA CYS A 61 25.34 -6.90 -16.49
C CYS A 61 25.17 -5.72 -15.53
N HIS A 62 24.25 -5.82 -14.55
CA HIS A 62 23.97 -4.76 -13.59
C HIS A 62 23.48 -5.35 -12.27
N ASN A 63 23.55 -4.59 -11.18
CA ASN A 63 23.03 -5.05 -9.90
C ASN A 63 21.55 -5.44 -10.03
N ALA A 64 21.22 -6.64 -9.58
CA ALA A 64 19.86 -7.19 -9.54
C ALA A 64 18.97 -6.41 -8.56
N LEU A 65 19.58 -5.76 -7.56
CA LEU A 65 18.94 -4.80 -6.67
C LEU A 65 19.66 -3.45 -6.80
N PRO A 66 19.09 -2.50 -7.55
CA PRO A 66 19.66 -1.16 -7.64
C PRO A 66 19.62 -0.44 -6.29
N THR A 67 20.64 0.36 -5.98
CA THR A 67 20.75 1.11 -4.72
C THR A 67 20.57 2.62 -4.90
N SER A 68 20.34 3.08 -6.13
CA SER A 68 20.18 4.49 -6.45
C SER A 68 18.80 5.03 -6.08
N GLY A 69 18.74 6.29 -5.63
CA GLY A 69 17.48 6.96 -5.30
C GLY A 69 16.61 6.16 -4.33
N ALA A 70 15.31 6.08 -4.61
CA ALA A 70 14.32 5.46 -3.74
C ALA A 70 14.11 3.94 -3.95
N HIS A 71 15.01 3.22 -4.64
CA HIS A 71 14.86 1.77 -4.85
C HIS A 71 14.66 1.00 -3.55
N SER A 72 15.46 1.29 -2.51
CA SER A 72 15.35 0.62 -1.20
C SER A 72 14.04 0.88 -0.45
N LYS A 73 13.19 1.79 -0.93
CA LYS A 73 11.85 2.02 -0.40
C LYS A 73 10.78 1.16 -1.07
N HIS A 74 11.06 0.64 -2.26
CA HIS A 74 10.10 -0.06 -3.12
C HIS A 74 10.49 -1.52 -3.38
N VAL A 75 11.79 -1.82 -3.37
CA VAL A 75 12.34 -3.12 -3.70
C VAL A 75 13.28 -3.53 -2.56
N ALA A 76 13.05 -4.71 -2.01
CA ALA A 76 13.81 -5.26 -0.91
C ALA A 76 14.64 -6.47 -1.34
N THR A 77 14.20 -7.20 -2.36
CA THR A 77 14.91 -8.38 -2.87
C THR A 77 15.39 -8.19 -4.30
N ALA A 78 16.44 -8.93 -4.65
CA ALA A 78 16.97 -8.93 -6.00
C ALA A 78 15.97 -9.57 -6.97
N ALA A 79 15.68 -8.89 -8.08
CA ALA A 79 14.80 -9.44 -9.10
C ALA A 79 15.41 -10.70 -9.73
N THR A 80 14.59 -11.73 -9.88
CA THR A 80 14.97 -13.02 -10.50
C THR A 80 14.64 -13.07 -12.00
N ALA A 81 13.78 -12.16 -12.48
CA ALA A 81 13.39 -12.05 -13.88
C ALA A 81 13.14 -10.59 -14.29
N TYR A 82 13.46 -10.26 -15.54
CA TYR A 82 13.09 -8.97 -16.14
C TYR A 82 11.57 -8.91 -16.38
N GLY A 83 10.97 -7.75 -16.12
CA GLY A 83 9.54 -7.53 -16.34
C GLY A 83 8.62 -8.11 -15.27
N ASP A 84 9.16 -8.57 -14.13
CA ASP A 84 8.35 -9.06 -13.02
C ASP A 84 7.42 -7.96 -12.47
N THR A 85 6.11 -8.21 -12.53
CA THR A 85 5.07 -7.28 -12.04
C THR A 85 4.44 -7.73 -10.72
N ALA A 86 4.95 -8.79 -10.09
CA ALA A 86 4.38 -9.30 -8.85
C ALA A 86 4.63 -8.34 -7.67
N ASN A 87 3.82 -8.52 -6.62
CA ASN A 87 4.03 -7.92 -5.31
C ASN A 87 4.59 -9.00 -4.38
N HIS A 88 5.85 -8.88 -4.00
CA HIS A 88 6.55 -9.79 -3.07
C HIS A 88 6.61 -9.21 -1.65
N SER A 89 5.87 -8.12 -1.39
CA SER A 89 5.85 -7.49 -0.08
C SER A 89 5.48 -8.49 1.01
N THR A 90 6.10 -8.31 2.17
CA THR A 90 5.81 -9.06 3.39
C THR A 90 5.16 -8.13 4.40
N SER A 91 4.89 -8.61 5.61
CA SER A 91 4.39 -7.74 6.67
C SER A 91 5.34 -6.57 6.97
N GLY A 92 6.65 -6.83 6.99
CA GLY A 92 7.66 -5.83 7.37
C GLY A 92 8.10 -4.91 6.23
N THR A 93 8.03 -5.33 4.96
CA THR A 93 8.74 -4.66 3.88
C THR A 93 7.96 -4.63 2.57
N TYR A 94 8.01 -3.49 1.87
CA TYR A 94 7.57 -3.42 0.48
C TYR A 94 8.60 -4.03 -0.45
N ASP A 95 8.14 -4.87 -1.37
CA ASP A 95 8.99 -5.51 -2.35
C ASP A 95 8.23 -5.70 -3.67
N PHE A 96 8.28 -4.67 -4.50
CA PHE A 96 7.60 -4.66 -5.79
C PHE A 96 8.54 -5.14 -6.89
N GLY A 97 8.06 -6.05 -7.74
CA GLY A 97 8.80 -6.46 -8.93
C GLY A 97 9.10 -5.26 -9.85
N CYS A 98 10.26 -5.27 -10.51
CA CYS A 98 10.77 -4.13 -11.29
C CYS A 98 9.83 -3.69 -12.42
N GLY A 99 9.05 -4.61 -12.98
CA GLY A 99 8.07 -4.36 -14.03
C GLY A 99 6.94 -3.42 -13.60
N ASN A 100 6.75 -3.18 -12.30
CA ASN A 100 5.82 -2.16 -11.82
C ASN A 100 6.24 -0.73 -12.20
N CYS A 101 7.54 -0.47 -12.38
CA CYS A 101 8.07 0.85 -12.73
C CYS A 101 8.75 0.87 -14.11
N HIS A 102 9.40 -0.23 -14.49
CA HIS A 102 10.10 -0.37 -15.76
C HIS A 102 9.20 -1.00 -16.83
N PRO A 103 9.54 -0.86 -18.13
CA PRO A 103 8.90 -1.66 -19.17
C PRO A 103 9.07 -3.16 -18.88
N VAL A 104 8.13 -3.96 -19.39
CA VAL A 104 8.13 -5.43 -19.22
C VAL A 104 8.55 -6.16 -20.49
N THR A 105 8.76 -5.43 -21.60
CA THR A 105 9.11 -6.05 -22.87
C THR A 105 10.61 -6.21 -23.02
N ILE A 106 11.05 -7.37 -23.50
CA ILE A 106 12.48 -7.69 -23.62
C ILE A 106 13.24 -6.73 -24.56
N ALA A 107 12.54 -6.06 -25.48
CA ALA A 107 13.11 -5.07 -26.37
C ALA A 107 13.67 -3.86 -25.58
N ASN A 108 12.96 -3.45 -24.52
CA ASN A 108 13.40 -2.35 -23.66
C ASN A 108 14.59 -2.73 -22.77
N HIS A 109 14.69 -3.99 -22.34
CA HIS A 109 15.76 -4.40 -21.43
C HIS A 109 17.18 -4.16 -21.96
N ARG A 110 17.35 -4.19 -23.28
CA ARG A 110 18.66 -4.19 -23.96
C ARG A 110 18.81 -3.08 -25.01
N ASN A 111 17.94 -2.07 -24.99
CA ASN A 111 17.99 -0.95 -25.95
C ASN A 111 18.98 0.16 -25.55
N GLY A 112 19.69 0.00 -24.43
CA GLY A 112 20.66 0.96 -23.95
C GLY A 112 20.09 2.14 -23.16
N MET A 113 18.78 2.12 -22.88
CA MET A 113 18.10 3.16 -22.13
C MET A 113 17.63 2.65 -20.77
N LEU A 114 17.65 3.54 -19.78
CA LEU A 114 17.03 3.32 -18.48
C LEU A 114 15.65 3.96 -18.56
N GLU A 115 14.65 3.12 -18.80
CA GLU A 115 13.29 3.56 -19.06
C GLU A 115 12.40 3.31 -17.84
N VAL A 116 11.59 4.30 -17.50
CA VAL A 116 10.47 4.17 -16.57
C VAL A 116 9.20 4.35 -17.39
N THR A 117 8.16 3.59 -17.09
CA THR A 117 6.85 3.76 -17.70
C THR A 117 5.77 3.46 -16.67
N LEU A 118 4.77 4.33 -16.62
CA LEU A 118 3.57 4.13 -15.82
C LEU A 118 2.39 3.62 -16.66
N ASN A 119 2.63 3.21 -17.89
CA ASN A 119 1.59 2.68 -18.77
C ASN A 119 0.85 1.50 -18.13
N GLY A 120 -0.43 1.68 -17.84
CA GLY A 120 -1.29 0.66 -17.26
C GLY A 120 -1.60 -0.49 -18.22
N THR A 121 -1.38 -0.34 -19.53
CA THR A 121 -1.59 -1.43 -20.49
C THR A 121 -0.48 -2.48 -20.46
N HIS A 122 0.62 -2.23 -19.73
CA HIS A 122 1.74 -3.16 -19.59
C HIS A 122 1.46 -4.33 -18.62
N GLY A 123 0.25 -4.39 -18.06
CA GLY A 123 -0.23 -5.51 -17.24
C GLY A 123 0.22 -5.44 -15.78
N GLY A 124 0.05 -6.54 -15.05
CA GLY A 124 0.33 -6.63 -13.62
C GLY A 124 -0.77 -6.02 -12.73
N PRO A 125 -0.99 -6.54 -11.51
CA PRO A 125 -2.12 -6.14 -10.66
C PRO A 125 -2.04 -4.69 -10.16
N LEU A 126 -0.84 -4.15 -9.97
CA LEU A 126 -0.62 -2.77 -9.52
C LEU A 126 -0.50 -1.81 -10.70
N LYS A 127 0.38 -2.12 -11.66
CA LYS A 127 0.64 -1.24 -12.80
C LYS A 127 -0.59 -1.02 -13.68
N SER A 128 -1.46 -2.02 -13.84
CA SER A 128 -2.75 -1.87 -14.55
C SER A 128 -3.71 -0.84 -13.95
N LYS A 129 -3.44 -0.34 -12.74
CA LYS A 129 -4.24 0.68 -12.04
C LYS A 129 -3.66 2.08 -12.15
N ASN A 130 -2.52 2.26 -12.80
CA ASN A 130 -2.00 3.59 -13.11
C ASN A 130 -2.99 4.33 -14.01
N SER A 131 -3.03 5.65 -13.91
CA SER A 131 -4.03 6.48 -14.63
C SER A 131 -3.65 6.86 -16.06
N VAL A 132 -2.59 6.26 -16.61
CA VAL A 132 -2.09 6.54 -17.96
C VAL A 132 -2.00 5.25 -18.79
N SER A 133 -2.12 5.40 -20.11
CA SER A 133 -2.14 4.28 -21.07
C SER A 133 -1.06 4.38 -22.15
N ASP A 134 -0.06 5.24 -21.92
CA ASP A 134 1.09 5.46 -22.79
C ASP A 134 2.38 5.48 -21.97
N ASP A 135 3.51 5.32 -22.65
CA ASP A 135 4.83 5.16 -22.03
C ASP A 135 5.50 6.46 -21.60
N THR A 136 4.93 7.61 -21.94
CA THR A 136 5.59 8.91 -21.81
C THR A 136 4.91 9.85 -20.81
N SER A 137 3.71 9.51 -20.36
CA SER A 137 2.89 10.34 -19.48
C SER A 137 2.88 9.85 -18.04
N GLY A 138 2.40 10.71 -17.13
CA GLY A 138 2.17 10.36 -15.73
C GLY A 138 3.39 10.41 -14.82
N TYR A 139 4.55 10.81 -15.36
CA TYR A 139 5.74 11.10 -14.58
C TYR A 139 6.52 12.27 -15.20
N SER A 140 7.32 12.95 -14.40
CA SER A 140 8.38 13.84 -14.88
C SER A 140 9.73 13.18 -14.62
N GLN A 141 10.69 13.34 -15.54
CA GLN A 141 12.01 12.74 -15.40
C GLN A 141 13.11 13.63 -15.95
N SER A 142 14.10 13.88 -15.09
CA SER A 142 15.46 14.28 -15.42
C SER A 142 16.38 13.15 -14.94
N LYS A 143 16.80 12.26 -15.83
CA LYS A 143 17.56 11.04 -15.50
C LYS A 143 18.74 11.34 -14.57
N GLY A 144 18.81 10.64 -13.45
CA GLY A 144 19.89 10.83 -12.46
C GLY A 144 19.73 12.05 -11.55
N THR A 145 18.67 12.86 -11.71
CA THR A 145 18.49 14.13 -11.00
C THR A 145 17.12 14.24 -10.34
N SER A 146 16.04 13.96 -11.07
CA SER A 146 14.67 14.14 -10.55
C SER A 146 13.71 13.18 -11.25
N VAL A 147 12.85 12.51 -10.48
CA VAL A 147 11.72 11.74 -11.02
C VAL A 147 10.54 11.89 -10.06
N ILE A 148 9.38 12.27 -10.59
CA ILE A 148 8.11 12.39 -9.86
C ILE A 148 7.06 11.55 -10.58
N CYS A 149 6.34 10.69 -9.86
CA CYS A 149 5.42 9.69 -10.42
C CYS A 149 3.96 10.07 -10.14
N SER A 150 3.41 11.02 -10.89
CA SER A 150 2.07 11.58 -10.63
C SER A 150 0.88 10.67 -10.99
N ALA A 151 1.09 9.63 -11.80
CA ALA A 151 0.03 8.69 -12.22
C ALA A 151 0.17 7.29 -11.60
N ALA A 152 1.10 7.09 -10.67
CA ALA A 152 1.38 5.78 -10.09
C ALA A 152 0.34 5.37 -9.05
N TYR A 153 -0.32 4.22 -9.23
CA TYR A 153 -1.36 3.73 -8.34
C TYR A 153 -0.89 3.60 -6.88
N CYS A 154 0.37 3.17 -6.67
CA CYS A 154 0.98 3.06 -5.35
C CYS A 154 1.05 4.39 -4.58
N HIS A 155 0.93 5.51 -5.27
CA HIS A 155 0.89 6.86 -4.71
C HIS A 155 -0.49 7.50 -4.87
N SER A 156 -1.55 6.68 -4.84
CA SER A 156 -2.94 7.13 -4.83
C SER A 156 -3.62 6.87 -3.49
N ASP A 157 -4.84 7.36 -3.35
CA ASP A 157 -5.75 7.02 -2.26
C ASP A 157 -6.42 5.64 -2.43
N GLY A 158 -6.02 4.86 -3.44
CA GLY A 158 -6.63 3.59 -3.81
C GLY A 158 -7.96 3.72 -4.58
N LYS A 159 -8.43 4.95 -4.83
CA LYS A 159 -9.70 5.27 -5.52
C LYS A 159 -9.50 6.10 -6.80
N GLY A 160 -8.25 6.34 -7.18
CA GLY A 160 -7.89 7.10 -8.37
C GLY A 160 -7.64 8.58 -8.12
N ILE A 161 -7.53 9.02 -6.86
CA ILE A 161 -6.93 10.33 -6.53
C ILE A 161 -5.45 10.10 -6.25
N PHE A 162 -4.60 10.69 -7.08
CA PHE A 162 -3.15 10.52 -7.00
C PHE A 162 -2.54 11.66 -6.18
N ALA A 163 -1.65 11.29 -5.26
CA ALA A 163 -0.88 12.22 -4.45
C ALA A 163 0.37 12.69 -5.23
N THR A 164 0.82 13.91 -4.92
CA THR A 164 2.13 14.36 -5.37
C THR A 164 3.21 13.53 -4.66
N THR A 165 4.01 12.80 -5.44
CA THR A 165 5.07 11.97 -4.88
C THR A 165 6.27 12.83 -4.46
N PRO A 166 7.02 12.40 -3.44
CA PRO A 166 8.38 12.87 -3.26
C PRO A 166 9.22 12.59 -4.52
N ASP A 167 10.32 13.33 -4.67
CA ASP A 167 11.25 13.07 -5.75
C ASP A 167 12.04 11.78 -5.50
N TRP A 168 12.26 10.99 -6.55
CA TRP A 168 12.96 9.71 -6.47
C TRP A 168 14.40 9.81 -5.96
N TYR A 169 15.08 10.92 -6.27
CA TYR A 169 16.47 11.17 -5.87
C TYR A 169 16.57 11.99 -4.58
N GLY A 170 15.44 12.39 -3.99
CA GLY A 170 15.43 13.07 -2.72
C GLY A 170 14.04 13.47 -2.23
N GLY A 171 13.85 13.44 -0.92
CA GLY A 171 12.61 13.87 -0.29
C GLY A 171 11.84 12.73 0.38
N SER A 172 10.75 13.12 1.00
CA SER A 172 9.88 12.24 1.78
C SER A 172 8.52 12.90 1.89
N PHE A 173 7.49 12.10 2.09
CA PHE A 173 6.21 12.62 2.56
C PHE A 173 6.44 13.34 3.89
N ALA A 174 6.02 14.60 3.99
CA ALA A 174 6.13 15.38 5.21
C ALA A 174 4.97 15.04 6.16
N GLY A 175 5.24 15.02 7.46
CA GLY A 175 4.20 14.79 8.46
C GLY A 175 3.64 13.37 8.44
N ASP A 176 2.32 13.23 8.34
CA ASP A 176 1.63 11.95 8.47
C ASP A 176 1.59 11.16 7.14
N PRO A 177 2.26 10.01 7.02
CA PRO A 177 2.27 9.22 5.80
C PRO A 177 0.88 8.75 5.34
N CYS A 178 -0.04 8.46 6.27
CA CYS A 178 -1.40 8.05 5.94
C CYS A 178 -2.23 9.22 5.40
N GLY A 179 -2.02 10.41 5.98
CA GLY A 179 -2.70 11.65 5.60
C GLY A 179 -2.33 12.12 4.19
N ASN A 180 -1.08 11.89 3.80
CA ASN A 180 -0.55 12.30 2.50
C ASN A 180 -1.22 11.59 1.31
N CYS A 181 -1.80 10.41 1.50
CA CYS A 181 -2.45 9.66 0.43
C CYS A 181 -3.98 9.62 0.59
N HIS A 182 -4.48 9.29 1.78
CA HIS A 182 -5.91 9.03 1.98
C HIS A 182 -6.48 9.77 3.20
N LEU A 183 -5.96 10.97 3.53
CA LEU A 183 -6.50 11.88 4.56
C LEU A 183 -6.69 11.23 5.94
N ASN A 184 -5.92 10.19 6.28
CA ASN A 184 -6.08 9.37 7.49
C ASN A 184 -7.40 8.61 7.62
N SER A 185 -8.26 8.74 6.62
CA SER A 185 -9.41 7.89 6.36
C SER A 185 -9.93 8.17 4.94
N PRO A 186 -10.16 7.13 4.13
CA PRO A 186 -10.67 7.32 2.78
C PRO A 186 -11.96 8.15 2.75
N SER A 187 -12.08 9.09 1.80
CA SER A 187 -13.19 10.06 1.67
C SER A 187 -14.51 9.48 1.13
N SER A 188 -14.88 8.26 1.51
CA SER A 188 -16.15 7.63 1.09
C SER A 188 -17.25 7.76 2.13
N VAL A 189 -18.50 7.68 1.69
CA VAL A 189 -19.70 7.70 2.54
C VAL A 189 -19.62 6.73 3.74
N PRO A 190 -19.19 5.45 3.60
CA PRO A 190 -19.09 4.56 4.75
C PRO A 190 -18.01 5.00 5.75
N HIS A 191 -16.85 5.43 5.28
CA HIS A 191 -15.75 5.86 6.14
C HIS A 191 -16.11 7.13 6.93
N ALA A 192 -16.76 8.11 6.28
CA ALA A 192 -17.21 9.32 6.96
C ALA A 192 -18.13 9.04 8.17
N LYS A 193 -18.90 7.94 8.13
CA LYS A 193 -19.74 7.49 9.27
C LYS A 193 -18.96 6.81 10.41
N HIS A 194 -17.72 6.38 10.17
CA HIS A 194 -16.93 5.58 11.12
C HIS A 194 -15.60 6.22 11.54
N VAL A 195 -15.18 7.34 10.93
CA VAL A 195 -13.89 8.03 11.16
C VAL A 195 -13.60 8.36 12.62
N VAL A 196 -14.60 8.84 13.36
CA VAL A 196 -14.42 9.27 14.76
C VAL A 196 -14.78 8.16 15.74
N GLY A 197 -15.17 6.97 15.26
CA GLY A 197 -16.11 6.16 16.02
C GLY A 197 -17.36 6.98 16.39
N ILE A 198 -18.23 6.43 17.24
CA ILE A 198 -19.50 7.09 17.59
C ILE A 198 -19.27 8.18 18.67
N HIS A 199 -18.26 9.05 18.53
CA HIS A 199 -17.65 9.75 19.67
C HIS A 199 -18.01 11.19 20.00
N TYR A 200 -18.50 12.08 19.12
CA TYR A 200 -18.29 13.49 19.51
C TYR A 200 -19.44 14.50 19.46
N ASN A 201 -20.53 14.32 18.71
CA ASN A 201 -21.55 15.40 18.62
C ASN A 201 -22.92 15.10 19.22
N ASN A 202 -23.27 13.83 19.46
CA ASN A 202 -24.60 13.43 19.95
C ASN A 202 -24.54 12.53 21.19
N ILE A 203 -23.41 12.49 21.90
CA ILE A 203 -23.31 11.66 23.11
C ILE A 203 -24.09 12.32 24.22
N TYR A 204 -25.17 11.70 24.65
CA TYR A 204 -25.89 12.10 25.86
C TYR A 204 -25.05 11.78 27.12
N THR A 205 -24.96 12.71 28.07
CA THR A 205 -24.20 12.54 29.34
C THR A 205 -24.73 11.42 30.23
N GLY A 206 -25.93 10.92 29.94
CA GLY A 206 -26.67 9.98 30.80
C GLY A 206 -27.64 10.69 31.75
N THR A 207 -27.52 12.01 31.94
CA THR A 207 -28.33 12.78 32.89
C THR A 207 -28.90 14.06 32.27
N THR A 208 -28.07 14.94 31.68
CA THR A 208 -28.48 16.18 31.01
C THR A 208 -27.55 16.56 29.85
N GLY A 209 -28.11 16.82 28.67
CA GLY A 209 -27.37 17.41 27.54
C GLY A 209 -26.30 16.51 26.89
N LEU A 210 -25.47 17.14 26.07
CA LEU A 210 -24.36 16.51 25.35
C LEU A 210 -23.12 16.40 26.24
N ALA A 211 -22.41 15.29 26.13
CA ALA A 211 -21.18 15.04 26.83
C ALA A 211 -20.05 15.91 26.29
N THR A 212 -19.28 16.50 27.20
CA THR A 212 -18.08 17.27 26.85
C THR A 212 -16.88 16.34 26.70
N PRO A 213 -15.87 16.72 25.89
CA PRO A 213 -14.60 16.00 25.81
C PRO A 213 -13.99 15.78 27.21
N GLY A 214 -13.46 14.59 27.48
CA GLY A 214 -12.85 14.24 28.77
C GLY A 214 -13.81 13.74 29.85
N THR A 215 -15.11 13.66 29.59
CA THR A 215 -16.09 13.06 30.52
C THR A 215 -15.81 11.56 30.71
N LEU A 216 -15.45 11.14 31.93
CA LEU A 216 -15.15 9.74 32.27
C LEU A 216 -16.43 8.97 32.65
N VAL A 217 -16.40 7.65 32.40
CA VAL A 217 -17.32 6.58 32.87
C VAL A 217 -18.81 6.59 32.46
N THR A 218 -19.41 7.71 32.03
CA THR A 218 -20.85 7.78 31.71
C THR A 218 -21.22 7.79 30.23
N ASN A 219 -20.25 8.00 29.33
CA ASN A 219 -20.54 8.19 27.91
C ASN A 219 -20.86 6.89 27.17
N SER A 220 -21.96 6.92 26.40
CA SER A 220 -22.63 5.77 25.80
C SER A 220 -21.87 5.07 24.65
N HIS A 221 -20.73 5.60 24.21
CA HIS A 221 -20.00 5.06 23.05
C HIS A 221 -18.47 5.01 23.20
N GLY A 222 -17.91 5.64 24.25
CA GLY A 222 -16.46 5.72 24.49
C GLY A 222 -15.98 4.95 25.71
N ASN A 223 -16.85 4.15 26.34
CA ASN A 223 -16.46 3.33 27.48
C ASN A 223 -15.90 1.98 26.99
N PRO A 224 -14.60 1.70 27.18
CA PRO A 224 -13.99 0.45 26.71
C PRO A 224 -14.56 -0.80 27.40
N THR A 225 -15.24 -0.67 28.55
CA THR A 225 -15.86 -1.83 29.22
C THR A 225 -17.18 -2.26 28.57
N SER A 226 -17.84 -1.37 27.84
CA SER A 226 -19.25 -1.53 27.45
C SER A 226 -19.59 -1.06 26.04
N SER A 227 -18.64 -0.50 25.28
CA SER A 227 -18.82 -0.05 23.89
C SER A 227 -17.66 -0.53 23.02
N THR A 228 -17.98 -1.04 21.83
CA THR A 228 -16.99 -1.34 20.79
C THR A 228 -16.66 -0.05 20.04
N THR A 229 -15.41 0.38 20.11
CA THR A 229 -14.91 1.46 19.24
C THR A 229 -14.67 0.89 17.84
N ILE A 230 -15.22 1.54 16.82
CA ILE A 230 -14.99 1.17 15.42
C ILE A 230 -13.88 2.07 14.87
N ASN A 231 -12.81 1.46 14.40
CA ASN A 231 -11.71 2.10 13.69
C ASN A 231 -11.26 1.17 12.53
N CYS A 232 -10.30 1.60 11.71
CA CYS A 232 -9.77 0.86 10.56
C CYS A 232 -9.43 -0.59 10.91
N ASN A 233 -8.86 -0.84 12.10
CA ASN A 233 -8.46 -2.17 12.54
C ASN A 233 -9.60 -3.17 12.68
N ILE A 234 -10.84 -2.70 12.79
CA ILE A 234 -12.00 -3.59 12.89
C ILE A 234 -12.34 -4.23 11.55
N CYS A 235 -12.13 -3.53 10.42
CA CYS A 235 -12.50 -4.02 9.09
C CYS A 235 -11.28 -4.35 8.21
N HIS A 236 -10.14 -3.72 8.46
CA HIS A 236 -8.91 -3.86 7.69
C HIS A 236 -7.79 -4.45 8.57
N ASN A 237 -8.11 -5.44 9.40
CA ASN A 237 -7.23 -5.93 10.46
C ASN A 237 -5.90 -6.51 9.95
N ASN A 238 -5.90 -7.08 8.73
CA ASN A 238 -4.67 -7.51 8.08
C ASN A 238 -3.74 -6.32 7.80
N THR A 239 -4.28 -5.18 7.37
CA THR A 239 -3.49 -4.01 6.94
C THR A 239 -3.16 -3.07 8.10
N VAL A 240 -4.08 -2.87 9.05
CA VAL A 240 -3.95 -1.95 10.18
C VAL A 240 -4.51 -2.62 11.42
N THR A 241 -3.72 -2.77 12.48
CA THR A 241 -4.16 -3.37 13.76
C THR A 241 -4.33 -2.34 14.88
N SER A 242 -3.88 -1.11 14.66
CA SER A 242 -3.98 -0.01 15.61
C SER A 242 -5.43 0.42 15.81
N SER A 243 -5.89 0.43 17.06
CA SER A 243 -7.23 0.89 17.45
C SER A 243 -7.34 2.41 17.58
N ALA A 244 -6.24 3.15 17.44
CA ALA A 244 -6.16 4.60 17.54
C ALA A 244 -5.44 5.23 16.33
N ASN A 245 -5.83 6.45 16.00
CA ASN A 245 -5.13 7.30 15.04
C ASN A 245 -5.23 8.77 15.45
N ASP A 246 -4.34 9.21 16.33
CA ASP A 246 -4.31 10.60 16.83
C ASP A 246 -4.05 11.63 15.72
N GLN A 247 -3.43 11.22 14.61
CA GLN A 247 -3.12 12.10 13.49
C GLN A 247 -4.29 12.31 12.53
N ASN A 248 -5.38 11.55 12.68
CA ASN A 248 -6.60 11.81 11.92
C ASN A 248 -7.12 13.21 12.27
N THR A 249 -7.53 13.99 11.25
CA THR A 249 -8.01 15.37 11.42
C THR A 249 -9.20 15.48 12.37
N ALA A 250 -10.01 14.42 12.51
CA ALA A 250 -11.10 14.37 13.46
C ALA A 250 -10.66 14.02 14.90
N CYS A 251 -9.48 13.43 15.09
CA CYS A 251 -8.95 13.03 16.38
C CYS A 251 -7.99 14.08 16.96
N VAL A 252 -7.15 14.68 16.10
CA VAL A 252 -5.99 15.49 16.51
C VAL A 252 -6.35 16.71 17.35
N SER A 253 -7.52 17.31 17.14
CA SER A 253 -7.97 18.46 17.94
C SER A 253 -8.29 18.09 19.40
N CYS A 254 -8.63 16.83 19.66
CA CYS A 254 -8.97 16.34 21.00
C CYS A 254 -7.82 15.52 21.60
N HIS A 255 -7.17 14.68 20.82
CA HIS A 255 -6.03 13.85 21.23
C HIS A 255 -4.71 14.54 20.86
N ASN A 256 -4.41 15.64 21.56
CA ASN A 256 -3.19 16.45 21.36
C ASN A 256 -2.26 16.45 22.60
N GLY A 257 -2.55 15.62 23.60
CA GLY A 257 -1.81 15.58 24.87
C GLY A 257 -2.16 16.70 25.86
N THR A 258 -2.92 17.71 25.44
CA THR A 258 -3.40 18.81 26.28
C THR A 258 -4.89 18.64 26.62
N THR A 259 -5.75 18.52 25.60
CA THR A 259 -7.20 18.33 25.76
C THR A 259 -7.53 16.92 26.23
N ALA A 260 -6.89 15.92 25.63
CA ALA A 260 -6.91 14.54 26.07
C ALA A 260 -5.55 13.89 25.80
N PRO A 261 -5.16 12.87 26.60
CA PRO A 261 -3.96 12.10 26.33
C PRO A 261 -3.96 11.49 24.93
N LEU A 262 -2.77 11.43 24.34
CA LEU A 262 -2.51 10.67 23.12
C LEU A 262 -2.89 9.19 23.32
N LYS A 263 -3.45 8.57 22.30
CA LYS A 263 -3.86 7.16 22.26
C LYS A 263 -2.98 6.33 21.33
N GLY A 264 -2.29 6.95 20.39
CA GLY A 264 -1.41 6.31 19.43
C GLY A 264 -1.77 6.64 17.98
N ASN A 265 -0.82 6.39 17.09
CA ASN A 265 -0.96 6.62 15.66
C ASN A 265 -1.34 5.34 14.94
N ALA A 266 -2.02 5.48 13.80
CA ALA A 266 -2.21 4.34 12.92
C ALA A 266 -0.88 3.89 12.32
N ALA A 267 -0.75 2.58 12.11
CA ALA A 267 0.40 1.99 11.44
C ALA A 267 -0.04 0.83 10.55
N ILE A 268 0.71 0.66 9.45
CA ILE A 268 0.55 -0.48 8.56
C ILE A 268 1.15 -1.69 9.27
N ALA A 269 0.29 -2.66 9.62
CA ALA A 269 0.67 -3.90 10.27
C ALA A 269 1.28 -4.89 9.27
N ASP A 270 0.71 -4.97 8.07
CA ASP A 270 1.21 -5.84 7.00
C ASP A 270 1.19 -5.12 5.64
N LYS A 271 2.39 -4.89 5.10
CA LYS A 271 2.56 -4.19 3.83
C LYS A 271 2.11 -5.01 2.61
N SER A 272 2.00 -6.33 2.72
CA SER A 272 1.46 -7.20 1.66
C SER A 272 -0.04 -6.98 1.40
N TYR A 273 -0.77 -6.42 2.38
CA TYR A 273 -2.18 -6.04 2.26
C TYR A 273 -2.44 -4.53 2.15
N HIS A 274 -1.39 -3.71 2.08
CA HIS A 274 -1.58 -2.26 1.96
C HIS A 274 -1.61 -1.80 0.50
N VAL A 275 -0.59 -2.15 -0.28
CA VAL A 275 -0.49 -1.80 -1.71
C VAL A 275 -0.37 -3.07 -2.52
N ASN A 276 -1.50 -3.71 -2.82
CA ASN A 276 -1.56 -4.98 -3.57
C ASN A 276 -2.59 -4.99 -4.71
N GLY A 277 -3.27 -3.88 -4.95
CA GLY A 277 -4.26 -3.72 -6.02
C GLY A 277 -5.69 -4.11 -5.61
N THR A 278 -5.91 -4.56 -4.38
CA THR A 278 -7.24 -4.89 -3.86
C THR A 278 -7.60 -4.03 -2.66
N VAL A 279 -8.89 -4.01 -2.33
CA VAL A 279 -9.36 -3.47 -1.05
C VAL A 279 -9.54 -4.66 -0.11
N ASP A 280 -8.56 -4.87 0.76
CA ASP A 280 -8.53 -6.02 1.66
C ASP A 280 -9.39 -5.76 2.89
N ILE A 281 -10.46 -6.53 3.03
CA ILE A 281 -11.34 -6.48 4.20
C ILE A 281 -11.18 -7.79 4.97
N LYS A 282 -10.67 -7.65 6.19
CA LYS A 282 -10.58 -8.71 7.17
C LYS A 282 -11.02 -8.12 8.50
N PHE A 283 -12.11 -8.64 9.02
CA PHE A 283 -12.57 -8.24 10.34
C PHE A 283 -11.63 -8.75 11.42
N ASP A 284 -11.38 -7.89 12.41
CA ASP A 284 -10.80 -8.31 13.70
C ASP A 284 -11.73 -9.31 14.38
N GLU A 285 -11.24 -10.09 15.34
CA GLU A 285 -12.03 -11.04 16.12
C GLU A 285 -12.94 -10.34 17.14
N VAL A 286 -13.80 -9.46 16.66
CA VAL A 286 -14.84 -8.82 17.45
C VAL A 286 -15.98 -9.80 17.60
N ASN A 287 -15.87 -10.65 18.61
CA ASN A 287 -16.83 -11.72 18.89
C ASN A 287 -18.26 -11.19 18.99
N LEU A 288 -18.50 -9.98 19.51
CA LEU A 288 -19.78 -9.26 19.47
C LEU A 288 -19.58 -7.74 19.56
N VAL A 289 -20.31 -6.97 18.74
CA VAL A 289 -20.34 -5.49 18.84
C VAL A 289 -21.17 -5.07 20.04
N LYS A 290 -20.66 -4.16 20.85
CA LYS A 290 -21.31 -3.61 22.05
C LYS A 290 -21.62 -2.13 21.86
N SER A 291 -22.79 -1.69 22.32
CA SER A 291 -23.19 -0.29 22.35
C SER A 291 -23.80 0.07 23.69
N LYS A 292 -23.28 1.08 24.39
CA LYS A 292 -23.96 1.65 25.57
C LYS A 292 -24.97 2.72 25.18
N ALA A 293 -25.01 3.13 23.90
CA ALA A 293 -26.12 3.90 23.39
C ALA A 293 -27.26 2.97 23.05
N GLN A 294 -28.36 3.31 23.66
CA GLN A 294 -29.64 2.70 23.43
C GLN A 294 -29.99 2.79 21.95
N ILE A 295 -30.06 1.64 21.31
CA ILE A 295 -30.50 1.56 19.91
C ILE A 295 -32.00 1.88 19.81
N ARG A 296 -32.76 1.63 20.91
CA ARG A 296 -34.14 2.07 21.22
C ARG A 296 -34.67 1.40 22.51
N ASP A 297 -35.68 1.96 23.16
CA ASP A 297 -36.29 1.36 24.38
C ASP A 297 -36.98 0.04 24.08
N SER A 298 -37.77 0.01 23.00
CA SER A 298 -38.62 -1.11 22.62
C SER A 298 -37.93 -2.12 21.69
N ILE A 299 -36.68 -2.50 22.02
CA ILE A 299 -35.84 -3.38 21.18
C ILE A 299 -36.53 -4.71 20.81
N SER A 300 -37.32 -5.27 21.73
CA SER A 300 -38.08 -6.51 21.54
C SER A 300 -39.30 -6.35 20.64
N SER A 301 -39.82 -5.14 20.48
CA SER A 301 -41.01 -4.86 19.67
C SER A 301 -40.69 -4.57 18.20
N VAL A 302 -39.41 -4.39 17.87
CA VAL A 302 -38.99 -4.03 16.51
C VAL A 302 -38.17 -5.19 15.95
N PRO A 303 -38.74 -5.98 15.02
CA PRO A 303 -38.10 -7.21 14.55
C PRO A 303 -36.66 -7.01 14.08
N GLU A 304 -36.36 -5.94 13.35
CA GLU A 304 -35.00 -5.62 12.90
C GLU A 304 -33.99 -5.50 14.05
N LEU A 305 -34.39 -4.91 15.17
CA LEU A 305 -33.51 -4.80 16.33
C LEU A 305 -33.56 -6.04 17.21
N GLY A 306 -34.76 -6.57 17.46
CA GLY A 306 -34.97 -7.77 18.27
C GLY A 306 -34.29 -9.00 17.68
N ASN A 307 -34.14 -9.08 16.36
CA ASN A 307 -33.42 -10.16 15.69
C ASN A 307 -31.90 -10.01 15.76
N ASN A 308 -31.39 -8.79 15.90
CA ASN A 308 -29.96 -8.51 15.75
C ASN A 308 -29.24 -8.10 17.05
N TRP A 309 -29.99 -7.66 18.07
CA TRP A 309 -29.43 -7.11 19.31
C TRP A 309 -30.06 -7.69 20.57
N THR A 310 -29.25 -7.85 21.62
CA THR A 310 -29.64 -8.29 22.95
C THR A 310 -29.31 -7.20 23.97
N ARG A 311 -30.28 -6.82 24.81
CA ARG A 311 -30.04 -5.90 25.93
C ARG A 311 -29.40 -6.64 27.09
N LEU A 312 -28.21 -6.22 27.52
CA LEU A 312 -27.53 -6.75 28.71
C LEU A 312 -27.79 -5.82 29.90
N ALA A 313 -28.28 -6.43 30.99
CA ALA A 313 -28.77 -5.80 32.22
C ALA A 313 -30.07 -4.98 32.05
N ASN A 314 -31.05 -5.28 32.91
CA ASN A 314 -32.41 -4.69 32.91
C ASN A 314 -32.43 -3.23 33.44
N SER A 315 -31.30 -2.55 33.45
CA SER A 315 -31.13 -1.27 34.12
C SER A 315 -30.51 -0.26 33.14
N TYR A 316 -31.39 0.45 32.45
CA TYR A 316 -31.07 1.41 31.40
C TYR A 316 -30.18 2.55 31.94
N LYS A 317 -28.95 2.68 31.43
CA LYS A 317 -27.96 3.73 31.80
C LYS A 317 -27.67 3.85 33.31
N THR A 318 -28.13 2.91 34.12
CA THR A 318 -27.89 2.88 35.56
C THR A 318 -26.65 2.01 35.84
N GLY A 319 -25.52 2.67 36.08
CA GLY A 319 -24.28 2.01 36.50
C GLY A 319 -23.25 1.79 35.39
N ALA A 320 -22.17 1.09 35.76
CA ALA A 320 -20.98 0.97 34.93
C ALA A 320 -21.14 0.04 33.71
N MET A 321 -22.05 -0.94 33.78
CA MET A 321 -22.09 -2.09 32.86
C MET A 321 -23.26 -2.22 31.85
N PRO A 322 -24.35 -1.42 31.83
CA PRO A 322 -25.47 -1.69 30.91
C PRO A 322 -25.09 -1.37 29.46
N ASN A 323 -25.39 -2.27 28.52
CA ASN A 323 -25.16 -2.13 27.09
C ASN A 323 -26.07 -3.04 26.25
N ASP A 324 -26.29 -2.69 24.99
CA ASP A 324 -26.83 -3.57 23.97
C ASP A 324 -25.65 -4.31 23.30
N THR A 325 -25.80 -5.59 23.00
CA THR A 325 -24.78 -6.42 22.34
C THR A 325 -25.37 -7.11 21.12
N ALA A 326 -24.63 -7.10 20.00
CA ALA A 326 -25.03 -7.81 18.80
C ALA A 326 -25.19 -9.31 19.08
N LYS A 327 -26.13 -9.97 18.40
CA LYS A 327 -26.38 -11.40 18.55
C LYS A 327 -25.45 -12.29 17.74
N ALA A 328 -24.74 -11.71 16.78
CA ALA A 328 -23.80 -12.40 15.92
C ALA A 328 -22.42 -11.74 15.93
N THR A 329 -21.41 -12.53 15.61
CA THR A 329 -20.02 -12.08 15.47
C THR A 329 -19.83 -11.27 14.20
N LEU A 330 -19.14 -10.14 14.32
CA LEU A 330 -18.77 -9.33 13.16
C LEU A 330 -17.68 -10.06 12.38
N ASN A 331 -18.00 -10.48 11.15
CA ASN A 331 -17.07 -11.19 10.28
C ASN A 331 -17.39 -10.91 8.81
N THR A 332 -16.53 -11.39 7.91
CA THR A 332 -16.65 -11.17 6.47
C THR A 332 -17.85 -11.88 5.84
N ALA A 333 -18.36 -12.98 6.43
CA ALA A 333 -19.52 -13.70 5.92
C ALA A 333 -20.83 -12.90 6.09
N ASN A 334 -20.83 -11.96 7.03
CA ASN A 334 -21.98 -11.16 7.41
C ASN A 334 -21.88 -9.71 6.90
N TRP A 335 -20.88 -9.43 6.05
CA TRP A 335 -20.62 -8.13 5.43
C TRP A 335 -21.01 -8.16 3.96
N SER A 336 -21.60 -7.06 3.49
CA SER A 336 -21.95 -6.86 2.09
C SER A 336 -21.32 -5.57 1.58
N SER A 337 -20.65 -5.65 0.42
CA SER A 337 -20.05 -4.50 -0.26
C SER A 337 -21.08 -3.57 -0.91
N THR A 338 -22.32 -4.03 -1.07
CA THR A 338 -23.40 -3.31 -1.75
C THR A 338 -24.42 -2.71 -0.80
N ASP A 339 -24.38 -3.08 0.48
CA ASP A 339 -25.43 -2.74 1.42
C ASP A 339 -25.07 -1.50 2.24
N THR A 340 -25.96 -0.51 2.23
CA THR A 340 -25.88 0.65 3.12
C THR A 340 -26.24 0.27 4.56
N VAL A 341 -26.75 -0.94 4.76
CA VAL A 341 -27.07 -1.55 6.04
C VAL A 341 -26.36 -2.91 6.09
N SER A 342 -25.16 -2.96 6.64
CA SER A 342 -24.58 -4.25 7.02
C SER A 342 -25.57 -5.01 7.90
N CYS A 343 -25.65 -6.35 7.79
CA CYS A 343 -26.46 -7.20 8.67
C CYS A 343 -26.20 -6.93 10.17
N PHE A 344 -25.07 -6.29 10.49
CA PHE A 344 -24.84 -5.54 11.72
C PHE A 344 -25.24 -4.07 11.55
N SER A 345 -26.37 -3.66 12.11
CA SER A 345 -26.67 -2.24 12.29
C SER A 345 -25.76 -1.67 13.38
N CYS A 346 -24.49 -1.41 13.07
CA CYS A 346 -23.56 -0.67 13.94
C CYS A 346 -24.04 0.76 14.20
N HIS A 347 -24.99 1.25 13.41
CA HIS A 347 -25.57 2.58 13.53
C HIS A 347 -26.68 2.54 14.59
N ALA A 348 -26.35 3.01 15.79
CA ALA A 348 -27.29 3.21 16.89
C ALA A 348 -28.18 4.47 16.73
N ALA A 349 -28.22 5.07 15.53
CA ALA A 349 -29.02 6.25 15.26
C ALA A 349 -29.58 6.26 13.82
N LEU A 350 -30.84 5.82 13.74
CA LEU A 350 -31.94 6.15 12.81
C LEU A 350 -31.78 5.89 11.29
N PRO A 351 -32.90 5.70 10.54
CA PRO A 351 -33.02 6.33 9.23
C PRO A 351 -32.98 7.85 9.33
#